data_AF-A0A0C9QKD0-F1
#
_entry.id   AF-A0A0C9QKD0-F1
#
_cell.length_a   1.000
_cell.length_b   1.000
_cell.length_c   1.000
_cell.angle_alpha   90.00
_cell.angle_beta   90.00
_cell.angle_gamma   90.00
#
_symmetry.space_group_name_H-M   'P 1'
#
loop_
_entity.id
_entity.type
_entity.pdbx_description
1 polymer ?
#
loop_
_entity_poly.entity_id
_entity_poly.type
_entity_poly.pdbx_seq_one_letter_code
_entity_poly.pdbx_strand_id
1 'polypeptide(L)'
;KKGVAFAEEERIVISEPLARAEVPPPKPLNDLSMEEVEEWLTRLGLEAYAPELRRWGATGTKLLDATVHQIEKELDIKNSLHRKKLLYAIECERCHAVGFIGSEKMDNGAVLRWLDDVGLPQHKEAFHNAKVDGRVLHRLTTEDLLTLGVTAQLHAASLRRGIQVLRELNFEFDNLERRSVSGNGADGSNVALWTNHRVMEWLRVVDLAEYAPNMRGSGVHGGLIIHEGRFTSELLATLLSIPPAKTLLRRHLTTHFNQILGREVVQHKREMETTLGFVPLTLTARLKAPKKSQFTLKRKKSKSEIDYGNLVCPLEASP
;
A
#
# COMPACT_ATOMS: atom_id res chain seq x y z
N LYS A 1 -11.17 -59.76 -47.95
CA LYS A 1 -10.49 -58.61 -47.30
C LYS A 1 -11.23 -57.35 -47.70
N LYS A 2 -12.22 -56.93 -46.90
CA LYS A 2 -12.98 -55.68 -47.10
C LYS A 2 -12.13 -54.55 -46.49
N GLY A 3 -11.72 -53.59 -47.31
CA GLY A 3 -11.03 -52.38 -46.87
C GLY A 3 -12.05 -51.36 -46.37
N VAL A 4 -11.88 -50.93 -45.14
CA VAL A 4 -12.69 -49.87 -44.50
C VAL A 4 -12.01 -48.55 -44.81
N ALA A 5 -12.74 -47.64 -45.47
CA ALA A 5 -12.34 -46.25 -45.67
C ALA A 5 -12.61 -45.47 -44.38
N PHE A 6 -11.58 -44.81 -43.84
CA PHE A 6 -11.73 -43.85 -42.75
C PHE A 6 -12.21 -42.51 -43.33
N ALA A 7 -13.29 -41.97 -42.76
CA ALA A 7 -13.80 -40.64 -43.06
C ALA A 7 -12.84 -39.58 -42.49
N GLU A 8 -12.53 -38.55 -43.27
CA GLU A 8 -11.84 -37.34 -42.81
C GLU A 8 -12.76 -36.55 -41.87
N GLU A 9 -12.32 -36.34 -40.63
CA GLU A 9 -12.96 -35.42 -39.68
C GLU A 9 -12.71 -33.97 -40.11
N GLU A 10 -13.78 -33.22 -40.35
CA GLU A 10 -13.76 -31.78 -40.60
C GLU A 10 -13.14 -31.05 -39.40
N ARG A 11 -12.06 -30.32 -39.67
CA ARG A 11 -11.43 -29.40 -38.72
C ARG A 11 -12.42 -28.30 -38.33
N ILE A 12 -12.84 -28.31 -37.07
CA ILE A 12 -13.51 -27.17 -36.45
C ILE A 12 -12.49 -26.03 -36.36
N VAL A 13 -12.63 -25.04 -37.24
CA VAL A 13 -11.90 -23.77 -37.17
C VAL A 13 -12.43 -23.02 -35.95
N ILE A 14 -11.59 -22.94 -34.90
CA ILE A 14 -11.85 -22.09 -33.73
C ILE A 14 -11.86 -20.64 -34.24
N SER A 15 -13.02 -20.00 -34.17
CA SER A 15 -13.22 -18.60 -34.48
C SER A 15 -12.33 -17.72 -33.59
N GLU A 16 -11.72 -16.71 -34.21
CA GLU A 16 -10.91 -15.69 -33.54
C GLU A 16 -11.68 -15.03 -32.38
N PRO A 17 -11.01 -14.67 -31.26
CA PRO A 17 -11.67 -13.94 -30.21
C PRO A 17 -12.03 -12.54 -30.73
N LEU A 18 -13.33 -12.22 -30.73
CA LEU A 18 -13.83 -10.86 -30.94
C LEU A 18 -12.95 -9.87 -30.15
N ALA A 19 -12.26 -9.00 -30.87
CA ALA A 19 -11.52 -7.88 -30.30
C ALA A 19 -12.44 -7.18 -29.30
N ARG A 20 -12.07 -7.21 -28.01
CA ARG A 20 -12.76 -6.41 -26.99
C ARG A 20 -12.68 -4.97 -27.48
N ALA A 21 -13.83 -4.35 -27.75
CA ALA A 21 -13.92 -2.94 -28.01
C ALA A 21 -13.19 -2.23 -26.86
N GLU A 22 -12.10 -1.53 -27.18
CA GLU A 22 -11.40 -0.69 -26.21
C GLU A 22 -12.41 0.35 -25.72
N VAL A 23 -12.78 0.25 -24.44
CA VAL A 23 -13.64 1.25 -23.82
C VAL A 23 -12.89 2.58 -23.91
N PRO A 24 -13.46 3.62 -24.54
CA PRO A 24 -12.77 4.90 -24.66
C PRO A 24 -12.36 5.39 -23.27
N PRO A 25 -11.19 6.04 -23.15
CA PRO A 25 -10.72 6.53 -21.87
C PRO A 25 -11.79 7.45 -21.26
N PRO A 26 -12.03 7.35 -19.94
CA PRO A 26 -13.06 8.15 -19.30
C PRO A 26 -12.81 9.63 -19.57
N LYS A 27 -13.87 10.38 -19.86
CA LYS A 27 -13.81 11.83 -20.05
C LYS A 27 -13.17 12.49 -18.81
N PRO A 28 -12.36 13.55 -18.99
CA PRO A 28 -11.75 14.26 -17.87
C PRO A 28 -12.84 14.88 -16.98
N LEU A 29 -12.55 15.05 -15.68
CA LEU A 29 -13.55 15.54 -14.73
C LEU A 29 -14.18 16.86 -15.19
N ASN A 30 -13.43 17.76 -15.83
CA ASN A 30 -13.91 19.06 -16.29
C ASN A 30 -15.14 18.99 -17.21
N ASP A 31 -15.23 17.95 -18.03
CA ASP A 31 -16.24 17.86 -19.10
C ASP A 31 -17.47 17.05 -18.68
N LEU A 32 -17.51 16.58 -17.42
CA LEU A 32 -18.59 15.74 -16.92
C LEU A 32 -19.85 16.57 -16.61
N SER A 33 -20.96 16.14 -17.19
CA SER A 33 -22.31 16.53 -16.80
C SER A 33 -22.67 16.01 -15.41
N MET A 34 -23.80 16.47 -14.84
CA MET A 34 -24.25 16.02 -13.52
C MET A 34 -24.46 14.50 -13.44
N GLU A 35 -24.97 13.87 -14.51
CA GLU A 35 -25.18 12.42 -14.56
C GLU A 35 -23.85 11.67 -14.62
N GLU A 36 -22.90 12.16 -15.41
CA GLU A 36 -21.57 11.55 -15.54
C GLU A 36 -20.72 11.70 -14.26
N VAL A 37 -20.96 12.74 -13.46
CA VAL A 37 -20.33 12.91 -12.13
C VAL A 37 -20.75 11.80 -11.16
N GLU A 38 -21.99 11.32 -11.25
CA GLU A 38 -22.46 10.21 -10.40
C GLU A 38 -21.80 8.88 -10.78
N GLU A 39 -21.61 8.65 -12.09
CA GLU A 39 -20.84 7.50 -12.56
C GLU A 39 -19.38 7.60 -12.13
N TRP A 40 -18.78 8.79 -12.19
CA TRP A 40 -17.43 9.05 -11.70
C TRP A 40 -17.29 8.73 -10.20
N LEU A 41 -18.24 9.15 -9.35
CA LEU A 41 -18.26 8.76 -7.93
C LEU A 41 -18.37 7.25 -7.74
N THR A 42 -19.17 6.57 -8.55
CA THR A 42 -19.36 5.12 -8.48
C THR A 42 -18.05 4.41 -8.77
N ARG A 43 -17.26 4.88 -9.75
CA ARG A 43 -15.90 4.38 -10.00
C ARG A 43 -14.95 4.61 -8.82
N LEU A 44 -15.15 5.69 -8.04
CA LEU A 44 -14.41 5.92 -6.80
C LEU A 44 -14.89 5.03 -5.64
N GLY A 45 -16.06 4.41 -5.72
CA GLY A 45 -16.69 3.71 -4.59
C GLY A 45 -17.30 4.68 -3.56
N LEU A 46 -17.76 5.85 -4.02
CA LEU A 46 -18.37 6.93 -3.24
C LEU A 46 -19.82 7.21 -3.69
N GLU A 47 -20.47 6.23 -4.32
CA GLU A 47 -21.84 6.29 -4.84
C GLU A 47 -22.88 6.70 -3.78
N ALA A 48 -22.60 6.41 -2.51
CA ALA A 48 -23.46 6.79 -1.39
C ALA A 48 -23.66 8.32 -1.25
N TYR A 49 -22.78 9.13 -1.85
CA TYR A 49 -22.84 10.60 -1.82
C TYR A 49 -23.40 11.24 -3.10
N ALA A 50 -23.83 10.42 -4.07
CA ALA A 50 -24.42 10.90 -5.31
C ALA A 50 -25.69 11.76 -5.09
N PRO A 51 -26.61 11.42 -4.15
CA PRO A 51 -27.80 12.24 -3.91
C PRO A 51 -27.47 13.67 -3.47
N GLU A 52 -26.47 13.85 -2.61
CA GLU A 52 -26.01 15.15 -2.13
C GLU A 52 -25.38 15.98 -3.24
N LEU A 53 -24.56 15.36 -4.11
CA LEU A 53 -23.98 16.01 -5.29
C LEU A 53 -25.04 16.45 -6.29
N ARG A 54 -26.06 15.61 -6.51
CA ARG A 54 -27.20 15.94 -7.37
C ARG A 54 -28.00 17.11 -6.80
N ARG A 55 -28.29 17.11 -5.50
CA ARG A 55 -28.99 18.23 -4.82
C ARG A 55 -28.20 19.53 -4.92
N TRP A 56 -26.88 19.45 -4.83
CA TRP A 56 -26.01 20.61 -5.01
C TRP A 56 -25.88 21.04 -6.48
N GLY A 57 -26.31 20.22 -7.44
CA GLY A 57 -26.14 20.48 -8.87
C GLY A 57 -24.67 20.55 -9.26
N ALA A 58 -23.89 19.56 -8.82
CA ALA A 58 -22.46 19.50 -9.07
C ALA A 58 -22.15 18.98 -10.48
N THR A 59 -21.54 19.84 -11.29
CA THR A 59 -20.87 19.44 -12.55
C THR A 59 -19.38 19.23 -12.31
N GLY A 60 -18.71 18.64 -13.29
CA GLY A 60 -17.26 18.52 -13.34
C GLY A 60 -16.51 19.81 -13.05
N THR A 61 -16.80 20.85 -13.84
CA THR A 61 -16.29 22.23 -13.65
C THR A 61 -16.54 22.75 -12.23
N LYS A 62 -17.77 22.58 -11.72
CA LYS A 62 -18.13 23.08 -10.38
C LYS A 62 -17.33 22.39 -9.28
N LEU A 63 -17.04 21.09 -9.41
CA LEU A 63 -16.18 20.37 -8.47
C LEU A 63 -14.73 20.86 -8.53
N LEU A 64 -14.21 21.12 -9.73
CA LEU A 64 -12.87 21.64 -9.94
C LEU A 64 -12.71 23.09 -9.49
N ASP A 65 -13.76 23.92 -9.51
CA ASP A 65 -13.70 25.30 -9.05
C ASP A 65 -14.03 25.46 -7.55
N ALA A 66 -14.73 24.49 -6.97
CA ALA A 66 -15.17 24.56 -5.58
C ALA A 66 -14.00 24.49 -4.58
N THR A 67 -14.06 25.33 -3.57
CA THR A 67 -13.14 25.26 -2.43
C THR A 67 -13.39 24.00 -1.60
N VAL A 68 -12.35 23.53 -0.89
CA VAL A 68 -12.46 22.39 0.03
C VAL A 68 -13.62 22.60 1.03
N HIS A 69 -13.74 23.81 1.59
CA HIS A 69 -14.80 24.13 2.53
C HIS A 69 -16.22 24.02 1.93
N GLN A 70 -16.40 24.43 0.67
CA GLN A 70 -17.69 24.27 -0.02
C GLN A 70 -18.02 22.78 -0.21
N ILE A 71 -17.07 21.99 -0.68
CA ILE A 71 -17.26 20.54 -0.86
C ILE A 71 -17.63 19.87 0.47
N GLU A 72 -16.92 20.21 1.55
CA GLU A 72 -17.20 19.68 2.88
C GLU A 72 -18.60 20.07 3.40
N LYS A 73 -18.99 21.32 3.19
CA LYS A 73 -20.28 21.85 3.65
C LYS A 73 -21.46 21.23 2.91
N GLU A 74 -21.35 21.09 1.59
CA GLU A 74 -22.48 20.67 0.74
C GLU A 74 -22.71 19.15 0.79
N LEU A 75 -21.64 18.36 1.00
CA LEU A 75 -21.71 16.89 1.01
C LEU A 75 -21.83 16.27 2.41
N ASP A 76 -21.50 17.02 3.48
CA ASP A 76 -21.58 16.57 4.88
C ASP A 76 -21.01 15.16 5.12
N ILE A 77 -19.88 14.85 4.47
CA ILE A 77 -19.27 13.51 4.54
C ILE A 77 -18.68 13.29 5.95
N LYS A 78 -19.35 12.46 6.75
CA LYS A 78 -18.95 12.16 8.14
C LYS A 78 -17.65 11.35 8.24
N ASN A 79 -17.42 10.41 7.33
CA ASN A 79 -16.20 9.61 7.31
C ASN A 79 -15.04 10.45 6.74
N SER A 80 -14.02 10.69 7.57
CA SER A 80 -12.87 11.52 7.21
C SER A 80 -12.07 10.97 6.01
N LEU A 81 -12.01 9.65 5.85
CA LEU A 81 -11.28 9.01 4.75
C LEU A 81 -12.06 9.05 3.43
N HIS A 82 -13.39 8.93 3.47
CA HIS A 82 -14.22 9.14 2.27
C HIS A 82 -14.08 10.58 1.77
N ARG A 83 -14.05 11.53 2.71
CA ARG A 83 -13.83 12.94 2.39
C ARG A 83 -12.46 13.17 1.79
N LYS A 84 -11.39 12.66 2.42
CA LYS A 84 -10.01 12.76 1.88
C LYS A 84 -9.92 12.14 0.49
N LYS A 85 -10.53 10.98 0.27
CA LYS A 85 -10.59 10.33 -1.04
C LYS A 85 -11.15 11.24 -2.11
N LEU A 86 -12.32 11.83 -1.87
CA LEU A 86 -12.96 12.73 -2.82
C LEU A 86 -12.06 13.94 -3.12
N LEU A 87 -11.51 14.55 -2.07
CA LEU A 87 -10.64 15.71 -2.21
C LEU A 87 -9.36 15.38 -3.01
N TYR A 88 -8.73 14.24 -2.74
CA TYR A 88 -7.56 13.79 -3.50
C TYR A 88 -7.90 13.42 -4.94
N ALA A 89 -9.09 12.87 -5.21
CA ALA A 89 -9.53 12.61 -6.57
C ALA A 89 -9.71 13.92 -7.35
N ILE A 90 -10.35 14.94 -6.76
CA ILE A 90 -10.51 16.26 -7.38
C ILE A 90 -9.16 16.95 -7.58
N GLU A 91 -8.27 16.90 -6.57
CA GLU A 91 -6.92 17.47 -6.67
C GLU A 91 -6.10 16.79 -7.77
N CYS A 92 -6.19 15.46 -7.88
CA CYS A 92 -5.53 14.69 -8.93
C CYS A 92 -5.98 15.13 -10.33
N GLU A 93 -7.27 15.40 -10.51
CA GLU A 93 -7.79 15.94 -11.78
C GLU A 93 -7.28 17.37 -12.04
N ARG A 94 -7.28 18.24 -11.01
CA ARG A 94 -6.77 19.62 -11.11
C ARG A 94 -5.29 19.70 -11.51
N CYS A 95 -4.47 18.79 -11.00
CA CYS A 95 -3.03 18.77 -11.26
C CYS A 95 -2.63 17.81 -12.38
N HIS A 96 -3.58 17.19 -13.08
CA HIS A 96 -3.31 16.16 -14.10
C HIS A 96 -2.39 15.05 -13.57
N ALA A 97 -2.69 14.53 -12.37
CA ALA A 97 -1.93 13.50 -11.64
C ALA A 97 -0.49 13.88 -11.23
N VAL A 98 -0.06 15.12 -11.45
CA VAL A 98 1.26 15.59 -11.00
C VAL A 98 1.34 15.48 -9.48
N GLY A 99 2.37 14.79 -8.97
CA GLY A 99 2.57 14.55 -7.54
C GLY A 99 1.78 13.38 -6.94
N PHE A 100 1.06 12.59 -7.76
CA PHE A 100 0.40 11.35 -7.32
C PHE A 100 1.19 10.08 -7.66
N ILE A 101 2.22 10.17 -8.52
CA ILE A 101 3.20 9.10 -8.79
C ILE A 101 2.52 7.75 -9.12
N GLY A 102 1.49 7.76 -9.98
CA GLY A 102 0.76 6.56 -10.40
C GLY A 102 -0.28 6.05 -9.40
N SER A 103 -0.37 6.63 -8.20
CA SER A 103 -1.30 6.20 -7.16
C SER A 103 -2.78 6.35 -7.54
N GLU A 104 -3.09 7.19 -8.53
CA GLU A 104 -4.44 7.35 -9.11
C GLU A 104 -4.93 6.10 -9.85
N LYS A 105 -4.02 5.23 -10.30
CA LYS A 105 -4.34 3.98 -11.02
C LYS A 105 -4.65 2.82 -10.09
N MET A 106 -4.23 2.91 -8.82
CA MET A 106 -4.41 1.85 -7.84
C MET A 106 -5.79 2.02 -7.17
N ASP A 107 -6.76 1.20 -7.58
CA ASP A 107 -8.11 1.24 -7.04
C ASP A 107 -8.24 0.63 -5.63
N ASN A 108 -9.46 0.65 -5.07
CA ASN A 108 -9.75 0.06 -3.77
C ASN A 108 -9.36 -1.42 -3.70
N GLY A 109 -9.67 -2.21 -4.74
CA GLY A 109 -9.42 -3.64 -4.77
C GLY A 109 -7.92 -3.96 -4.84
N ALA A 110 -7.15 -3.16 -5.56
CA ALA A 110 -5.70 -3.23 -5.63
C ALA A 110 -5.07 -2.93 -4.26
N VAL A 111 -5.55 -1.92 -3.52
CA VAL A 111 -5.09 -1.65 -2.14
C VAL A 111 -5.34 -2.86 -1.24
N LEU A 112 -6.51 -3.50 -1.35
CA LEU A 112 -6.80 -4.71 -0.57
C LEU A 112 -5.88 -5.88 -0.91
N ARG A 113 -5.60 -6.13 -2.19
CA ARG A 113 -4.63 -7.16 -2.60
C ARG A 113 -3.22 -6.85 -2.09
N TRP A 114 -2.81 -5.59 -2.19
CA TRP A 114 -1.54 -5.13 -1.67
C TRP A 114 -1.41 -5.30 -0.14
N LEU A 115 -2.51 -5.17 0.63
CA LEU A 115 -2.48 -5.49 2.06
C LEU A 115 -2.13 -6.96 2.34
N ASP A 116 -2.53 -7.89 1.47
CA ASP A 116 -2.07 -9.29 1.57
C ASP A 116 -0.56 -9.38 1.27
N ASP A 117 -0.10 -8.67 0.22
CA ASP A 117 1.30 -8.65 -0.21
C ASP A 117 2.24 -8.11 0.88
N VAL A 118 1.81 -7.13 1.69
CA VAL A 118 2.61 -6.63 2.83
C VAL A 118 2.41 -7.42 4.13
N GLY A 119 1.52 -8.41 4.13
CA GLY A 119 1.27 -9.29 5.27
C GLY A 119 0.36 -8.69 6.35
N LEU A 120 -0.59 -7.83 5.96
CA LEU A 120 -1.56 -7.17 6.84
C LEU A 120 -3.04 -7.44 6.47
N PRO A 121 -3.45 -8.70 6.19
CA PRO A 121 -4.82 -9.01 5.78
C PRO A 121 -5.88 -8.64 6.82
N GLN A 122 -5.52 -8.57 8.11
CA GLN A 122 -6.42 -8.22 9.21
C GLN A 122 -6.96 -6.78 9.12
N HIS A 123 -6.30 -5.89 8.38
CA HIS A 123 -6.76 -4.49 8.21
C HIS A 123 -7.65 -4.29 6.98
N LYS A 124 -7.85 -5.33 6.16
CA LYS A 124 -8.62 -5.23 4.90
C LYS A 124 -10.02 -4.69 5.10
N GLU A 125 -10.73 -5.16 6.12
CA GLU A 125 -12.11 -4.73 6.37
C GLU A 125 -12.17 -3.23 6.67
N ALA A 126 -11.27 -2.72 7.53
CA ALA A 126 -11.19 -1.30 7.84
C ALA A 126 -10.85 -0.46 6.60
N PHE A 127 -9.88 -0.89 5.79
CA PHE A 127 -9.50 -0.21 4.55
C PHE A 127 -10.60 -0.24 3.49
N HIS A 128 -11.31 -1.37 3.36
CA HIS A 128 -12.46 -1.52 2.47
C HIS A 128 -13.61 -0.60 2.89
N ASN A 129 -13.97 -0.60 4.18
CA ASN A 129 -15.06 0.22 4.71
C ASN A 129 -14.75 1.72 4.64
N ALA A 130 -13.47 2.10 4.70
CA ALA A 130 -13.00 3.45 4.51
C ALA A 130 -12.69 3.82 3.05
N LYS A 131 -12.95 2.90 2.09
CA LYS A 131 -12.75 3.09 0.65
C LYS A 131 -11.33 3.55 0.28
N VAL A 132 -10.30 3.04 0.96
CA VAL A 132 -8.92 3.47 0.72
C VAL A 132 -8.46 3.04 -0.68
N ASP A 133 -8.09 3.99 -1.52
CA ASP A 133 -7.44 3.78 -2.82
C ASP A 133 -5.97 4.23 -2.76
N GLY A 134 -5.24 4.11 -3.88
CA GLY A 134 -3.83 4.48 -3.97
C GLY A 134 -3.57 5.94 -3.61
N ARG A 135 -4.45 6.87 -3.99
CA ARG A 135 -4.32 8.31 -3.65
C ARG A 135 -4.39 8.53 -2.14
N VAL A 136 -5.35 7.89 -1.47
CA VAL A 136 -5.46 7.93 -0.01
C VAL A 136 -4.24 7.25 0.64
N LEU A 137 -3.82 6.11 0.11
CA LEU A 137 -2.65 5.36 0.60
C LEU A 137 -1.36 6.19 0.48
N HIS A 138 -1.17 6.88 -0.64
CA HIS A 138 -0.03 7.75 -0.92
C HIS A 138 0.12 8.87 0.11
N ARG A 139 -1.00 9.37 0.65
CA ARG A 139 -1.05 10.50 1.59
C ARG A 139 -1.69 10.13 2.93
N LEU A 140 -1.51 8.87 3.34
CA LEU A 140 -2.05 8.36 4.59
C LEU A 140 -1.33 9.03 5.77
N THR A 141 -2.07 9.48 6.78
CA THR A 141 -1.51 10.10 7.99
C THR A 141 -1.49 9.16 9.18
N THR A 142 -0.71 9.51 10.20
CA THR A 142 -0.69 8.75 11.47
C THR A 142 -2.07 8.72 12.15
N GLU A 143 -2.87 9.79 11.99
CA GLU A 143 -4.24 9.85 12.52
C GLU A 143 -5.20 8.94 11.74
N ASP A 144 -5.00 8.82 10.42
CA ASP A 144 -5.76 7.89 9.58
C ASP A 144 -5.50 6.44 9.99
N LEU A 145 -4.25 6.09 10.31
CA LEU A 145 -3.91 4.76 10.82
C LEU A 145 -4.68 4.41 12.11
N LEU A 146 -4.78 5.37 13.04
CA LEU A 146 -5.55 5.16 14.27
C LEU A 146 -7.05 5.00 13.98
N THR A 147 -7.57 5.77 13.02
CA THR A 147 -8.97 5.66 12.56
C THR A 147 -9.26 4.30 11.91
N LEU A 148 -8.27 3.76 11.19
CA LEU A 148 -8.30 2.42 10.58
C LEU A 148 -8.04 1.29 11.58
N GLY A 149 -7.86 1.58 12.87
CA GLY A 149 -7.57 0.58 13.91
C GLY A 149 -6.12 0.07 13.92
N VAL A 150 -5.23 0.65 13.11
CA VAL A 150 -3.80 0.31 13.07
C VAL A 150 -3.08 0.97 14.24
N THR A 151 -3.11 0.29 15.38
CA THR A 151 -2.54 0.79 16.64
C THR A 151 -1.14 0.25 16.95
N ALA A 152 -0.66 -0.77 16.25
CA ALA A 152 0.68 -1.34 16.48
C ALA A 152 1.74 -0.51 15.75
N GLN A 153 2.82 -0.16 16.44
CA GLN A 153 3.93 0.61 15.84
C GLN A 153 4.62 -0.19 14.72
N LEU A 154 4.71 -1.52 14.87
CA LEU A 154 5.25 -2.41 13.84
C LEU A 154 4.40 -2.37 12.56
N HIS A 155 3.07 -2.44 12.66
CA HIS A 155 2.20 -2.34 11.49
C HIS A 155 2.27 -0.96 10.83
N ALA A 156 2.41 0.11 11.62
CA ALA A 156 2.62 1.45 11.07
C ALA A 156 3.97 1.57 10.33
N ALA A 157 5.04 0.96 10.86
CA ALA A 157 6.33 0.89 10.18
C ALA A 157 6.27 0.05 8.90
N SER A 158 5.54 -1.07 8.93
CA SER A 158 5.24 -1.89 7.75
C SER A 158 4.55 -1.08 6.67
N LEU A 159 3.42 -0.44 6.97
CA LEU A 159 2.70 0.39 6.00
C LEU A 159 3.58 1.54 5.46
N ARG A 160 4.37 2.19 6.32
CA ARG A 160 5.32 3.22 5.89
C ARG A 160 6.27 2.70 4.81
N ARG A 161 6.96 1.59 5.08
CA ARG A 161 7.96 1.05 4.13
C ARG A 161 7.31 0.42 2.90
N GLY A 162 6.12 -0.16 3.04
CA GLY A 162 5.34 -0.63 1.90
C GLY A 162 4.94 0.54 0.98
N ILE A 163 4.48 1.66 1.53
CA ILE A 163 4.16 2.87 0.74
C ILE A 163 5.41 3.44 0.07
N GLN A 164 6.55 3.42 0.76
CA GLN A 164 7.83 3.82 0.16
C GLN A 164 8.16 2.97 -1.07
N VAL A 165 8.10 1.64 -0.97
CA VAL A 165 8.34 0.73 -2.10
C VAL A 165 7.33 0.96 -3.22
N LEU A 166 6.05 1.19 -2.90
CA LEU A 166 5.06 1.54 -3.93
C LEU A 166 5.45 2.82 -4.68
N ARG A 167 5.95 3.85 -4.00
CA ARG A 167 6.40 5.09 -4.67
C ARG A 167 7.60 4.84 -5.58
N GLU A 168 8.55 4.01 -5.15
CA GLU A 168 9.70 3.60 -5.97
C GLU A 168 9.26 2.83 -7.23
N LEU A 169 8.12 2.14 -7.16
CA LEU A 169 7.48 1.43 -8.28
C LEU A 169 6.42 2.26 -9.04
N ASN A 170 6.29 3.57 -8.79
CA ASN A 170 5.20 4.38 -9.35
C ASN A 170 3.79 3.76 -9.14
N PHE A 171 3.57 3.14 -7.98
CA PHE A 171 2.37 2.40 -7.58
C PHE A 171 2.03 1.19 -8.46
N GLU A 172 2.96 0.71 -9.30
CA GLU A 172 2.85 -0.54 -10.04
C GLU A 172 3.11 -1.76 -9.12
N PHE A 173 2.18 -2.02 -8.20
CA PHE A 173 2.32 -3.08 -7.18
C PHE A 173 2.35 -4.51 -7.78
N ASP A 174 2.03 -4.69 -9.06
CA ASP A 174 2.20 -5.96 -9.76
C ASP A 174 3.69 -6.34 -9.92
N ASN A 175 4.60 -5.37 -9.87
CA ASN A 175 6.05 -5.56 -9.88
C ASN A 175 6.62 -6.12 -8.55
N LEU A 176 5.78 -6.31 -7.53
CA LEU A 176 6.19 -6.97 -6.29
C LEU A 176 6.43 -8.47 -6.49
N GLU A 177 7.49 -8.99 -5.87
CA GLU A 177 7.90 -10.37 -6.00
C GLU A 177 7.08 -11.28 -5.06
N ARG A 178 6.20 -12.08 -5.66
CA ARG A 178 5.36 -13.07 -4.97
C ARG A 178 5.97 -14.47 -4.94
N ARG A 179 6.89 -14.75 -5.85
CA ARG A 179 7.60 -16.04 -5.99
C ARG A 179 9.05 -15.77 -6.36
N SER A 180 9.93 -16.72 -6.04
CA SER A 180 11.32 -16.69 -6.49
C SER A 180 11.41 -16.67 -8.03
N VAL A 181 12.26 -15.80 -8.58
CA VAL A 181 12.53 -15.72 -10.03
C VAL A 181 13.61 -16.73 -10.43
N SER A 182 14.53 -17.04 -9.51
CA SER A 182 15.56 -18.06 -9.66
C SER A 182 15.22 -19.28 -8.79
N GLY A 183 15.43 -20.49 -9.32
CA GLY A 183 14.99 -21.74 -8.68
C GLY A 183 15.62 -22.05 -7.31
N ASN A 184 16.65 -21.29 -6.89
CA ASN A 184 17.28 -21.49 -5.59
C ASN A 184 16.60 -20.71 -4.47
N GLY A 185 15.82 -19.65 -4.77
CA GLY A 185 15.00 -18.89 -3.80
C GLY A 185 15.73 -18.24 -2.61
N ALA A 186 17.04 -18.45 -2.48
CA ALA A 186 17.93 -17.99 -1.41
C ALA A 186 18.75 -16.75 -1.80
N ASP A 187 18.71 -16.34 -3.08
CA ASP A 187 19.40 -15.15 -3.56
C ASP A 187 18.72 -13.89 -3.04
N GLY A 188 19.52 -12.99 -2.45
CA GLY A 188 19.07 -11.69 -1.93
C GLY A 188 18.85 -10.64 -3.02
N SER A 189 18.45 -11.02 -4.23
CA SER A 189 18.14 -10.05 -5.29
C SER A 189 16.80 -9.38 -4.99
N ASN A 190 16.76 -8.05 -5.13
CA ASN A 190 15.54 -7.24 -5.00
C ASN A 190 14.72 -7.51 -3.73
N VAL A 191 15.38 -7.78 -2.60
CA VAL A 191 14.69 -8.11 -1.34
C VAL A 191 13.66 -7.05 -0.96
N ALA A 192 13.89 -5.77 -1.28
CA ALA A 192 12.93 -4.69 -1.04
C ALA A 192 11.54 -4.94 -1.68
N LEU A 193 11.49 -5.67 -2.80
CA LEU A 193 10.27 -5.97 -3.55
C LEU A 193 9.55 -7.24 -3.05
N TRP A 194 10.13 -7.96 -2.10
CA TRP A 194 9.53 -9.21 -1.62
C TRP A 194 8.22 -8.95 -0.90
N THR A 195 7.19 -9.67 -1.32
CA THR A 195 5.94 -9.79 -0.55
C THR A 195 6.14 -10.62 0.71
N ASN A 196 5.19 -10.55 1.65
CA ASN A 196 5.11 -11.44 2.82
C ASN A 196 5.14 -12.92 2.40
N HIS A 197 4.49 -13.25 1.28
CA HIS A 197 4.52 -14.60 0.74
C HIS A 197 5.93 -15.03 0.32
N ARG A 198 6.66 -14.17 -0.37
CA ARG A 198 8.05 -14.43 -0.77
C ARG A 198 8.98 -14.56 0.44
N VAL A 199 8.77 -13.78 1.50
CA VAL A 199 9.50 -13.96 2.78
C VAL A 199 9.20 -15.33 3.41
N MET A 200 7.95 -15.79 3.39
CA MET A 200 7.60 -17.14 3.84
C MET A 200 8.25 -18.24 3.00
N GLU A 201 8.36 -18.04 1.68
CA GLU A 201 9.10 -18.95 0.78
C GLU A 201 10.59 -18.98 1.13
N TRP A 202 11.22 -17.83 1.33
CA TRP A 202 12.62 -17.74 1.76
C TRP A 202 12.86 -18.51 3.07
N LEU A 203 11.98 -18.37 4.07
CA LEU A 203 12.08 -19.14 5.32
C LEU A 203 12.09 -20.65 5.09
N ARG A 204 11.34 -21.16 4.09
CA ARG A 204 11.36 -22.59 3.76
C ARG A 204 12.69 -23.01 3.14
N VAL A 205 13.25 -22.17 2.28
CA VAL A 205 14.54 -22.40 1.60
C VAL A 205 15.70 -22.43 2.59
N VAL A 206 15.64 -21.64 3.68
CA VAL A 206 16.67 -21.62 4.73
C VAL A 206 16.38 -22.56 5.89
N ASP A 207 15.62 -23.64 5.67
CA ASP A 207 15.30 -24.67 6.66
C ASP A 207 14.52 -24.19 7.90
N LEU A 208 13.70 -23.15 7.76
CA LEU A 208 12.83 -22.60 8.80
C LEU A 208 11.33 -22.70 8.44
N ALA A 209 10.97 -23.71 7.63
CA ALA A 209 9.62 -23.91 7.11
C ALA A 209 8.54 -24.01 8.22
N GLU A 210 8.86 -24.61 9.36
CA GLU A 210 7.94 -24.76 10.50
C GLU A 210 7.50 -23.42 11.11
N TYR A 211 8.33 -22.37 10.99
CA TYR A 211 8.06 -21.04 11.55
C TYR A 211 7.38 -20.10 10.55
N ALA A 212 7.45 -20.40 9.24
CA ALA A 212 6.92 -19.55 8.18
C ALA A 212 5.43 -19.15 8.35
N PRO A 213 4.51 -20.01 8.84
CA PRO A 213 3.12 -19.62 9.07
C PRO A 213 2.93 -18.44 10.03
N ASN A 214 3.86 -18.24 10.98
CA ASN A 214 3.82 -17.14 11.95
C ASN A 214 3.99 -15.76 11.30
N MET A 215 4.41 -15.71 10.03
CA MET A 215 4.53 -14.45 9.28
C MET A 215 3.19 -13.88 8.82
N ARG A 216 2.10 -14.67 8.83
CA ARG A 216 0.78 -14.19 8.44
C ARG A 216 0.29 -13.14 9.42
N GLY A 217 -0.12 -11.97 8.92
CA GLY A 217 -0.59 -10.87 9.77
C GLY A 217 0.51 -10.13 10.53
N SER A 218 1.79 -10.47 10.33
CA SER A 218 2.92 -9.82 10.99
C SER A 218 3.27 -8.44 10.41
N GLY A 219 2.85 -8.16 9.17
CA GLY A 219 3.28 -7.01 8.39
C GLY A 219 4.71 -7.09 7.84
N VAL A 220 5.40 -8.22 7.95
CA VAL A 220 6.76 -8.34 7.41
C VAL A 220 6.75 -8.59 5.91
N HIS A 221 7.50 -7.76 5.21
CA HIS A 221 7.76 -7.84 3.78
C HIS A 221 9.14 -7.23 3.51
N GLY A 222 9.60 -7.32 2.26
CA GLY A 222 10.88 -6.85 1.78
C GLY A 222 11.25 -5.42 2.15
N GLY A 223 10.35 -4.48 1.85
CA GLY A 223 10.53 -3.08 2.18
C GLY A 223 10.76 -2.82 3.66
N LEU A 224 10.03 -3.51 4.56
CA LEU A 224 10.27 -3.43 6.00
C LEU A 224 11.66 -3.97 6.36
N ILE A 225 12.04 -5.12 5.81
CA ILE A 225 13.32 -5.78 6.08
C ILE A 225 14.49 -4.86 5.69
N ILE A 226 14.43 -4.23 4.52
CA ILE A 226 15.52 -3.41 3.97
C ILE A 226 15.53 -2.00 4.58
N HIS A 227 14.39 -1.30 4.57
CA HIS A 227 14.38 0.15 4.84
C HIS A 227 14.09 0.53 6.29
N GLU A 228 13.53 -0.36 7.13
CA GLU A 228 13.34 -0.05 8.56
C GLU A 228 14.57 -0.45 9.36
N GLY A 229 15.38 0.52 9.76
CA GLY A 229 16.61 0.31 10.51
C GLY A 229 16.40 -0.39 11.86
N ARG A 230 15.23 -0.21 12.48
CA ARG A 230 14.87 -0.89 13.74
C ARG A 230 14.41 -2.33 13.55
N PHE A 231 14.27 -2.81 12.30
CA PHE A 231 13.91 -4.19 12.01
C PHE A 231 15.17 -5.06 11.94
N THR A 232 15.32 -5.94 12.93
CA THR A 232 16.55 -6.72 13.18
C THR A 232 16.28 -8.23 13.09
N SER A 233 17.33 -9.04 13.02
CA SER A 233 17.19 -10.51 13.09
C SER A 233 16.56 -10.97 14.40
N GLU A 234 16.80 -10.24 15.49
CA GLU A 234 16.20 -10.50 16.80
C GLU A 234 14.67 -10.28 16.76
N LEU A 235 14.21 -9.18 16.17
CA LEU A 235 12.77 -8.92 16.01
C LEU A 235 12.12 -9.96 15.09
N LEU A 236 12.78 -10.36 14.00
CA LEU A 236 12.31 -11.43 13.13
C LEU A 236 12.19 -12.76 13.89
N ALA A 237 13.16 -13.11 14.72
CA ALA A 237 13.10 -14.30 15.56
C ALA A 237 11.92 -14.26 16.55
N THR A 238 11.65 -13.10 17.16
CA THR A 238 10.47 -12.90 18.02
C THR A 238 9.16 -13.08 17.25
N LEU A 239 9.05 -12.52 16.04
CA LEU A 239 7.87 -12.67 15.17
C LEU A 239 7.64 -14.12 14.75
N LEU A 240 8.72 -14.85 14.49
CA LEU A 240 8.69 -16.29 14.22
C LEU A 240 8.37 -17.13 15.45
N SER A 241 8.20 -16.53 16.63
CA SER A 241 8.01 -17.22 17.91
C SER A 241 9.14 -18.18 18.27
N ILE A 242 10.38 -17.88 17.85
CA ILE A 242 11.57 -18.67 18.21
C ILE A 242 12.02 -18.21 19.61
N PRO A 243 12.05 -19.07 20.64
CA PRO A 243 12.46 -18.65 22.00
C PRO A 243 13.94 -18.23 22.06
N PRO A 244 14.34 -17.28 22.95
CA PRO A 244 15.74 -16.91 23.16
C PRO A 244 16.67 -18.09 23.49
N ALA A 245 16.13 -19.13 24.16
CA ALA A 245 16.86 -20.34 24.49
C ALA A 245 17.30 -21.18 23.27
N LYS A 246 16.64 -21.04 22.11
CA LYS A 246 17.00 -21.76 20.87
C LYS A 246 18.14 -21.05 20.13
N THR A 247 19.31 -20.95 20.78
CA THR A 247 20.45 -20.13 20.30
C THR A 247 21.00 -20.56 18.94
N LEU A 248 21.05 -21.88 18.65
CA LEU A 248 21.49 -22.39 17.35
C LEU A 248 20.58 -21.93 16.20
N LEU A 249 19.27 -21.99 16.39
CA LEU A 249 18.29 -21.55 15.39
C LEU A 249 18.32 -20.04 15.19
N ARG A 250 18.48 -19.25 16.26
CA ARG A 250 18.62 -17.79 16.17
C ARG A 250 19.90 -17.38 15.46
N ARG A 251 21.00 -18.10 15.70
CA ARG A 251 22.26 -17.91 14.95
C ARG A 251 22.08 -18.24 13.48
N HIS A 252 21.44 -19.38 13.16
CA HIS A 252 21.12 -19.78 11.78
C HIS A 252 20.30 -18.72 11.04
N LEU A 253 19.20 -18.26 11.66
CA LEU A 253 18.37 -17.19 11.12
C LEU A 253 19.18 -15.91 10.90
N THR A 254 20.02 -15.51 11.87
CA THR A 254 20.83 -14.29 11.77
C THR A 254 21.82 -14.36 10.60
N THR A 255 22.47 -15.51 10.39
CA THR A 255 23.39 -15.71 9.26
C THR A 255 22.65 -15.50 7.92
N HIS A 256 21.52 -16.17 7.71
CA HIS A 256 20.77 -16.04 6.46
C HIS A 256 20.10 -14.68 6.30
N PHE A 257 19.64 -14.07 7.39
CA PHE A 257 19.09 -12.72 7.37
C PHE A 257 20.14 -11.70 6.91
N ASN A 258 21.36 -11.76 7.46
CA ASN A 258 22.45 -10.88 7.05
C ASN A 258 22.90 -11.16 5.60
N GLN A 259 22.79 -12.40 5.13
CA GLN A 259 23.07 -12.76 3.75
C GLN A 259 22.14 -12.05 2.76
N ILE A 260 20.82 -12.03 3.03
CA ILE A 260 19.85 -11.36 2.14
C ILE A 260 19.91 -9.83 2.24
N LEU A 261 20.30 -9.28 3.38
CA LEU A 261 20.43 -7.83 3.55
C LEU A 261 21.62 -7.24 2.79
N GLY A 262 22.71 -8.00 2.67
CA GLY A 262 23.98 -7.49 2.16
C GLY A 262 24.71 -6.61 3.17
N ARG A 263 26.00 -6.36 2.90
CA ARG A 263 26.92 -5.71 3.86
C ARG A 263 26.50 -4.30 4.23
N GLU A 264 26.06 -3.51 3.26
CA GLU A 264 25.73 -2.09 3.46
C GLU A 264 24.54 -1.92 4.40
N VAL A 265 23.45 -2.67 4.17
CA VAL A 265 22.25 -2.59 5.00
C VAL A 265 22.51 -3.12 6.41
N VAL A 266 23.29 -4.19 6.55
CA VAL A 266 23.71 -4.72 7.87
C VAL A 266 24.52 -3.67 8.64
N GLN A 267 25.48 -3.02 7.98
CA GLN A 267 26.30 -1.99 8.61
C GLN A 267 25.46 -0.79 9.05
N HIS A 268 24.56 -0.30 8.18
CA HIS A 268 23.66 0.80 8.50
C HIS A 268 22.76 0.50 9.70
N LYS A 269 22.15 -0.70 9.76
CA LYS A 269 21.33 -1.13 10.90
C LYS A 269 22.14 -1.18 12.20
N ARG A 270 23.38 -1.67 12.15
CA ARG A 270 24.28 -1.71 13.30
C ARG A 270 24.63 -0.29 13.79
N GLU A 271 24.92 0.63 12.90
CA GLU A 271 25.19 2.04 13.25
C GLU A 271 23.99 2.69 13.93
N MET A 272 22.79 2.46 13.41
CA MET A 272 21.54 2.93 14.01
C MET A 272 21.33 2.36 15.43
N GLU A 273 21.59 1.08 15.64
CA GLU A 273 21.49 0.45 16.97
C GLU A 273 22.47 1.06 17.99
N THR A 274 23.65 1.49 17.53
CA THR A 274 24.65 2.14 18.39
C THR A 274 24.37 3.62 18.66
N THR A 275 23.40 4.22 17.98
CA THR A 275 23.08 5.65 18.12
C THR A 275 22.35 5.92 19.45
N LEU A 276 22.75 6.99 20.14
CA LEU A 276 22.11 7.41 21.40
C LEU A 276 20.61 7.69 21.18
N GLY A 277 19.77 7.07 22.00
CA GLY A 277 18.31 7.21 21.91
C GLY A 277 17.63 6.24 20.93
N PHE A 278 18.34 5.22 20.45
CA PHE A 278 17.74 4.12 19.69
C PHE A 278 16.61 3.45 20.48
N VAL A 279 15.43 3.36 19.87
CA VAL A 279 14.27 2.65 20.43
C VAL A 279 13.92 1.50 19.49
N PRO A 280 14.09 0.23 19.91
CA PRO A 280 13.78 -0.91 19.07
C PRO A 280 12.28 -1.01 18.78
N LEU A 281 11.94 -1.60 17.63
CA LEU A 281 10.56 -2.00 17.37
C LEU A 281 10.24 -3.25 18.18
N THR A 282 9.07 -3.26 18.81
CA THR A 282 8.57 -4.41 19.59
C THR A 282 7.13 -4.72 19.21
N LEU A 283 6.68 -5.95 19.48
CA LEU A 283 5.32 -6.41 19.19
C LEU A 283 4.25 -5.69 20.01
N THR A 284 4.62 -5.21 21.21
CA THR A 284 3.72 -4.56 22.15
C THR A 284 3.69 -3.05 22.01
N ALA A 285 4.63 -2.47 21.25
CA ALA A 285 4.69 -1.03 21.04
C ALA A 285 3.45 -0.52 20.30
N ARG A 286 2.79 0.49 20.89
CA ARG A 286 1.60 1.13 20.33
C ARG A 286 1.94 2.47 19.68
N LEU A 287 1.29 2.73 18.55
CA LEU A 287 1.32 4.00 17.86
C LEU A 287 0.71 5.08 18.75
N LYS A 288 1.41 6.21 18.90
CA LYS A 288 0.94 7.35 19.69
C LYS A 288 0.33 8.40 18.77
N ALA A 289 -0.79 8.98 19.16
CA ALA A 289 -1.34 10.14 18.49
C ALA A 289 -0.36 11.31 18.59
N PRO A 290 -0.09 12.04 17.49
CA PRO A 290 0.74 13.24 17.56
C PRO A 290 0.06 14.27 18.46
N LYS A 291 0.75 14.69 19.53
CA LYS A 291 0.27 15.77 20.39
C LYS A 291 0.29 17.06 19.57
N LYS A 292 -0.88 17.64 19.27
CA LYS A 292 -0.97 18.99 18.69
C LYS A 292 -0.42 19.96 19.73
N SER A 293 0.84 20.39 19.58
CA SER A 293 1.43 21.42 20.45
C SER A 293 0.62 22.70 20.30
N GLN A 294 0.06 23.20 21.40
CA GLN A 294 -0.72 24.44 21.42
C GLN A 294 0.12 25.72 21.20
N PHE A 295 1.44 25.59 21.05
CA PHE A 295 2.39 26.72 21.06
C PHE A 295 3.39 26.72 19.90
N THR A 296 2.99 26.34 18.69
CA THR A 296 3.80 26.62 17.49
C THR A 296 3.28 27.86 16.77
N LEU A 297 4.08 28.93 16.78
CA LEU A 297 3.90 30.09 15.91
C LEU A 297 3.92 29.61 14.45
N LYS A 298 2.75 29.44 13.85
CA LYS A 298 2.62 29.08 12.44
C LYS A 298 3.23 30.20 11.60
N ARG A 299 4.43 29.97 11.05
CA ARG A 299 4.99 30.79 9.98
C ARG A 299 3.97 30.78 8.84
N LYS A 300 3.55 31.96 8.40
CA LYS A 300 2.51 32.18 7.39
C LYS A 300 2.96 31.59 6.05
N LYS A 301 2.73 30.30 5.84
CA LYS A 301 2.85 29.62 4.54
C LYS A 301 1.60 29.92 3.70
N SER A 302 1.78 29.99 2.38
CA SER A 302 0.79 30.47 1.41
C SER A 302 -0.54 29.72 1.48
N LYS A 303 -1.63 30.45 1.20
CA LYS A 303 -3.04 30.06 1.34
C LYS A 303 -3.51 28.92 0.39
N SER A 304 -2.59 28.18 -0.23
CA SER A 304 -2.86 27.19 -1.28
C SER A 304 -2.25 25.80 -1.06
N GLU A 305 -1.34 25.63 -0.09
CA GLU A 305 -0.79 24.29 0.21
C GLU A 305 -1.76 23.53 1.12
N ILE A 306 -2.26 22.39 0.64
CA ILE A 306 -3.03 21.44 1.47
C ILE A 306 -2.08 20.92 2.55
N ASP A 307 -2.41 21.16 3.82
CA ASP A 307 -1.66 20.60 4.95
C ASP A 307 -1.91 19.09 4.99
N TYR A 308 -0.99 18.33 4.38
CA TYR A 308 -1.06 16.86 4.32
C TYR A 308 -0.85 16.19 5.69
N GLY A 309 -0.60 16.97 6.75
CA GLY A 309 -0.46 16.46 8.11
C GLY A 309 0.76 15.57 8.33
N ASN A 310 0.77 14.82 9.43
CA ASN A 310 1.86 13.90 9.77
C ASN A 310 1.73 12.59 8.96
N LEU A 311 2.19 12.62 7.72
CA LEU A 311 2.21 11.49 6.79
C LEU A 311 2.90 10.27 7.40
N VAL A 312 2.33 9.08 7.16
CA VAL A 312 2.92 7.79 7.55
C VAL A 312 4.28 7.60 6.88
N CYS A 313 4.34 7.90 5.58
CA CYS A 313 5.54 7.94 4.77
C CYS A 313 5.75 9.37 4.24
N PRO A 314 6.73 10.13 4.78
CA PRO A 314 7.07 11.46 4.27
C PRO A 314 7.35 11.46 2.76
N LEU A 315 6.98 12.53 2.04
CA LEU A 315 7.16 12.64 0.59
C LEU A 315 8.62 12.92 0.19
N GLU A 316 9.38 13.53 1.09
CA GLU A 316 10.82 13.70 0.96
C GLU A 316 11.52 12.70 1.88
N ALA A 317 12.67 12.18 1.47
CA ALA A 317 13.56 11.50 2.39
C ALA A 317 14.02 12.53 3.42
N SER A 318 13.55 12.43 4.68
CA SER A 318 14.15 13.24 5.74
C SER A 318 15.65 12.93 5.77
N PRO A 319 16.50 13.97 5.79
CA PRO A 319 17.96 13.82 5.76
C PRO A 319 18.49 13.00 6.93
#